data_AF-A0A7J5WPK7-F1
#
_entry.id   AF-A0A7J5WPK7-F1
#
_cell.length_a   1.000
_cell.length_b   1.000
_cell.length_c   1.000
_cell.angle_alpha   90.00
_cell.angle_beta   90.00
_cell.angle_gamma   90.00
#
_symmetry.space_group_name_H-M   'P 1'
#
loop_
_entity.id
_entity.type
_entity.pdbx_description
1 polymer ?
#
loop_
_entity_poly.entity_id
_entity_poly.type
_entity_poly.pdbx_seq_one_letter_code
_entity_poly.pdbx_strand_id
1 'polypeptide(L)'
;MRFLLLPLFIFLSLSVNSQCRTYKLASNGDTLNCTDMNNLKQGKWVQSFPKLRGEPGYEEEGVYKNGKKEGMWRTFNLMGDLLAQENYKWGNKHGRCFYFTLMGLEHEESWRAVNPNKAYDTIDVQDLINPNKYEKVIVKTDGNSLKHGLW
;
A
#
# COMPACT_ATOMS: atom_id res chain seq x y z
N MET A 1 2.54 25.51 -58.99
CA MET A 1 1.61 25.33 -57.85
C MET A 1 2.41 24.66 -56.74
N ARG A 2 2.77 25.43 -55.70
CA ARG A 2 3.68 25.01 -54.62
C ARG A 2 2.82 24.60 -53.42
N PHE A 3 2.68 23.31 -53.16
CA PHE A 3 2.03 22.81 -51.95
C PHE A 3 2.99 22.99 -50.78
N LEU A 4 2.70 23.97 -49.92
CA LEU A 4 3.34 24.15 -48.63
C LEU A 4 2.69 23.15 -47.65
N LEU A 5 3.40 22.06 -47.33
CA LEU A 5 3.09 21.19 -46.20
C LEU A 5 3.66 21.85 -44.93
N LEU A 6 2.77 22.37 -44.09
CA LEU A 6 3.09 22.82 -42.73
C LEU A 6 2.93 21.62 -41.79
N PRO A 7 3.96 21.20 -41.03
CA PRO A 7 3.77 20.18 -40.01
C PRO A 7 3.15 20.84 -38.77
N LEU A 8 1.92 20.43 -38.44
CA LEU A 8 1.22 20.78 -37.22
C LEU A 8 1.94 20.14 -36.02
N PHE A 9 2.80 20.90 -35.35
CA PHE A 9 3.42 20.50 -34.08
C PHE A 9 2.35 20.52 -32.97
N ILE A 10 1.70 19.38 -32.75
CA ILE A 10 0.87 19.16 -31.56
C ILE A 10 1.81 18.94 -30.38
N PHE A 11 2.07 20.00 -29.62
CA PHE A 11 2.69 19.88 -28.29
C PHE A 11 1.69 19.13 -27.38
N LEU A 12 1.87 17.82 -27.26
CA LEU A 12 1.22 17.01 -26.24
C LEU A 12 1.82 17.42 -24.89
N SER A 13 1.23 18.38 -24.20
CA SER A 13 1.58 18.69 -22.81
C SER A 13 1.14 17.51 -21.94
N LEU A 14 2.00 16.51 -21.84
CA LEU A 14 1.90 15.49 -20.79
C LEU A 14 2.14 16.22 -19.46
N SER A 15 1.05 16.64 -18.83
CA SER A 15 1.09 17.18 -17.48
C SER A 15 1.45 16.04 -16.52
N VAL A 16 2.76 15.85 -16.31
CA VAL A 16 3.29 15.04 -15.20
C VAL A 16 3.05 15.84 -13.91
N ASN A 17 1.82 15.79 -13.42
CA ASN A 17 1.46 16.42 -12.16
C ASN A 17 1.66 15.44 -11.02
N SER A 18 2.89 15.34 -10.54
CA SER A 18 3.13 15.02 -9.14
C SER A 18 4.03 16.10 -8.56
N GLN A 19 3.46 17.29 -8.36
CA GLN A 19 4.13 18.37 -7.65
C GLN A 19 3.91 18.19 -6.15
N CYS A 20 4.98 17.91 -5.42
CA CYS A 20 4.97 17.86 -3.96
C CYS A 20 4.85 19.28 -3.41
N ARG A 21 3.81 19.53 -2.60
CA ARG A 21 3.66 20.76 -1.81
C ARG A 21 4.72 20.86 -0.73
N THR A 22 4.98 19.74 -0.04
CA THR A 22 6.07 19.62 0.94
C THR A 22 6.80 18.31 0.70
N TYR A 23 8.10 18.29 0.94
CA TYR A 23 8.95 17.09 0.82
C TYR A 23 10.27 17.30 1.57
N LYS A 24 11.01 16.21 1.76
CA LYS A 24 12.40 16.19 2.21
C LYS A 24 13.26 15.54 1.13
N LEU A 25 14.51 15.97 1.00
CA LEU A 25 15.47 15.32 0.12
C LEU A 25 16.32 14.34 0.95
N ALA A 26 16.43 13.12 0.46
CA ALA A 26 17.39 12.15 0.96
C ALA A 26 18.82 12.51 0.53
N SER A 27 19.83 11.90 1.15
CA SER A 27 21.24 12.12 0.83
C SER A 27 21.60 11.76 -0.62
N ASN A 28 20.87 10.83 -1.23
CA ASN A 28 21.01 10.44 -2.64
C ASN A 28 20.23 11.35 -3.61
N GLY A 29 19.58 12.40 -3.12
CA GLY A 29 18.75 13.30 -3.93
C GLY A 29 17.31 12.81 -4.16
N ASP A 30 16.91 11.65 -3.63
CA ASP A 30 15.52 11.17 -3.74
C ASP A 30 14.57 12.06 -2.94
N THR A 31 13.36 12.24 -3.47
CA THR A 31 12.27 12.92 -2.76
C THR A 31 11.60 11.96 -1.78
N LEU A 32 11.60 12.33 -0.50
CA LEU A 32 10.93 11.63 0.59
C LEU A 32 9.84 12.49 1.20
N ASN A 33 8.88 11.84 1.86
CA ASN A 33 7.86 12.50 2.67
C ASN A 33 7.06 13.56 1.91
N CYS A 34 6.72 13.24 0.66
CA CYS A 34 6.00 14.14 -0.22
C CYS A 34 4.51 14.21 0.16
N THR A 35 4.00 15.42 0.34
CA THR A 35 2.55 15.71 0.42
C THR A 35 2.12 16.49 -0.81
N ASP A 36 1.03 16.10 -1.46
CA ASP A 36 0.48 16.82 -2.61
C ASP A 36 -0.31 18.09 -2.21
N MET A 37 -0.89 18.76 -3.21
CA MET A 37 -1.70 19.97 -3.02
C MET A 37 -3.00 19.72 -2.25
N ASN A 38 -3.48 18.48 -2.20
CA ASN A 38 -4.65 18.06 -1.43
C ASN A 38 -4.26 17.62 0.00
N ASN A 39 -3.00 17.82 0.40
CA ASN A 39 -2.41 17.36 1.67
C ASN A 39 -2.40 15.84 1.83
N LEU A 40 -2.45 15.08 0.73
CA LEU A 40 -2.32 13.63 0.75
C LEU A 40 -0.86 13.22 0.62
N LYS A 41 -0.46 12.18 1.38
CA LYS A 41 0.88 11.59 1.30
C LYS A 41 1.04 10.85 -0.04
N GLN A 42 2.15 11.09 -0.72
CA GLN A 42 2.51 10.45 -1.99
C GLN A 42 3.97 9.97 -1.96
N GLY A 43 4.26 8.91 -2.73
CA GLY A 43 5.62 8.45 -2.98
C GLY A 43 6.30 7.81 -1.76
N LYS A 44 7.63 7.84 -1.73
CA LYS A 44 8.44 7.24 -0.66
C LYS A 44 8.30 8.05 0.63
N TRP A 45 8.12 7.35 1.74
CA TRP A 45 8.04 7.94 3.07
C TRP A 45 8.90 7.18 4.06
N VAL A 46 9.43 7.94 5.02
CA VAL A 46 10.11 7.46 6.22
C VAL A 46 9.49 8.17 7.42
N GLN A 47 9.02 7.40 8.39
CA GLN A 47 8.42 7.90 9.64
C GLN A 47 9.18 7.32 10.82
N SER A 48 9.45 8.15 11.82
CA SER A 48 10.16 7.75 13.03
C SER A 48 9.25 7.99 14.23
N PHE A 49 9.09 6.96 15.05
CA PHE A 49 8.25 6.95 16.23
C PHE A 49 9.14 6.80 17.46
N PRO A 50 9.24 7.83 18.32
CA PRO A 50 10.10 7.77 19.50
C PRO A 50 9.54 6.80 20.55
N LYS A 51 10.42 6.32 21.42
CA LYS A 51 10.03 5.55 22.61
C LYS A 51 9.00 6.33 23.43
N LEU A 52 7.88 5.71 23.76
CA LEU A 52 6.79 6.38 24.49
C LEU A 52 6.17 5.45 25.54
N ARG A 53 6.16 5.89 26.81
CA ARG A 53 5.50 5.18 27.93
C ARG A 53 5.89 3.71 28.11
N GLY A 54 7.14 3.37 27.80
CA GLY A 54 7.67 1.99 27.90
C GLY A 54 7.65 1.24 26.57
N GLU A 55 6.83 1.67 25.60
CA GLU A 55 6.82 1.10 24.26
C GLU A 55 8.11 1.45 23.51
N PRO A 56 8.78 0.49 22.88
CA PRO A 56 9.98 0.75 22.09
C PRO A 56 9.65 1.67 20.91
N GLY A 57 10.60 2.55 20.60
CA GLY A 57 10.52 3.34 19.37
C GLY A 57 10.84 2.47 18.15
N TYR A 58 10.40 2.92 16.99
CA TYR A 58 10.63 2.25 15.71
C TYR A 58 10.58 3.25 14.57
N GLU A 59 11.12 2.84 13.42
CA GLU A 59 11.01 3.58 12.17
C GLU A 59 10.31 2.73 11.13
N GLU A 60 9.49 3.35 10.29
CA GLU A 60 8.86 2.67 9.16
C GLU A 60 9.15 3.41 7.87
N GLU A 61 9.29 2.65 6.79
CA GLU A 61 9.45 3.19 5.46
C GLU A 61 8.65 2.39 4.44
N GLY A 62 8.25 3.08 3.37
CA GLY A 62 7.47 2.48 2.29
C GLY A 62 6.90 3.53 1.37
N VAL A 63 5.87 3.16 0.62
CA VAL A 63 5.23 4.06 -0.35
C VAL A 63 3.81 4.39 0.10
N TYR A 64 3.46 5.68 0.01
CA TYR A 64 2.09 6.15 0.08
C TYR A 64 1.54 6.44 -1.32
N LYS A 65 0.25 6.17 -1.51
CA LYS A 65 -0.54 6.58 -2.65
C LYS A 65 -1.86 7.17 -2.15
N ASN A 66 -2.08 8.45 -2.42
CA ASN A 66 -3.29 9.19 -1.98
C ASN A 66 -3.54 9.05 -0.48
N GLY A 67 -2.50 9.19 0.34
CA GLY A 67 -2.60 9.11 1.80
C GLY A 67 -2.67 7.69 2.37
N LYS A 68 -2.63 6.64 1.53
CA LYS A 68 -2.73 5.24 1.96
C LYS A 68 -1.42 4.48 1.71
N LYS A 69 -1.03 3.60 2.64
CA LYS A 69 0.11 2.68 2.46
C LYS A 69 -0.14 1.78 1.24
N GLU A 70 0.86 1.67 0.38
CA GLU A 70 0.81 0.87 -0.86
C GLU A 70 2.14 0.14 -1.05
N GLY A 71 2.06 -1.11 -1.50
CA GLY A 71 3.24 -1.96 -1.72
C GLY A 71 3.92 -2.39 -0.42
N MET A 72 5.21 -2.69 -0.52
CA MET A 72 6.01 -3.18 0.61
C MET A 72 6.36 -2.04 1.57
N TRP A 73 6.14 -2.30 2.86
CA TRP A 73 6.51 -1.49 3.98
C TRP A 73 7.47 -2.25 4.87
N ARG A 74 8.50 -1.56 5.36
CA ARG A 74 9.50 -2.11 6.28
C ARG A 74 9.46 -1.33 7.58
N THR A 75 9.54 -2.06 8.68
CA THR A 75 9.60 -1.50 10.03
C THR A 75 10.89 -1.94 10.68
N PHE A 76 11.61 -1.00 11.28
CA PHE A 76 12.89 -1.20 11.93
C PHE A 76 12.82 -0.74 13.37
N ASN A 77 13.59 -1.35 14.27
CA ASN A 77 13.82 -0.75 15.57
C ASN A 77 14.73 0.48 15.44
N LEU A 78 14.91 1.25 16.53
CA LEU A 78 15.80 2.43 16.51
C LEU A 78 17.30 2.10 16.33
N MET A 79 17.68 0.83 16.39
CA MET A 79 19.05 0.36 16.12
C MET A 79 19.24 -0.04 14.64
N GLY A 80 18.18 -0.08 13.84
CA GLY A 80 18.20 -0.44 12.43
C GLY A 80 17.90 -1.92 12.14
N ASP A 81 17.58 -2.74 13.15
CA ASP A 81 17.18 -4.13 12.93
C ASP A 81 15.76 -4.20 12.35
N LEU A 82 15.58 -5.01 11.30
CA LEU A 82 14.30 -5.21 10.66
C LEU A 82 13.36 -5.98 11.62
N LEU A 83 12.20 -5.39 11.91
CA LEU A 83 11.15 -5.97 12.74
C LEU A 83 10.02 -6.57 11.90
N ALA A 84 9.68 -5.93 10.77
CA ALA A 84 8.60 -6.39 9.92
C ALA A 84 8.78 -5.98 8.46
N GLN A 85 8.34 -6.84 7.55
CA GLN A 85 8.13 -6.56 6.14
C GLN A 85 6.69 -6.88 5.78
N GLU A 86 5.87 -5.84 5.61
CA GLU A 86 4.43 -5.96 5.42
C GLU A 86 4.04 -5.41 4.05
N ASN A 87 3.19 -6.14 3.32
CA ASN A 87 2.68 -5.66 2.05
C ASN A 87 1.31 -5.02 2.23
N TYR A 88 1.08 -3.88 1.59
CA TYR A 88 -0.14 -3.10 1.69
C TYR A 88 -0.76 -2.82 0.33
N LYS A 89 -2.09 -2.69 0.31
CA LYS A 89 -2.86 -2.25 -0.83
C LYS A 89 -4.06 -1.45 -0.33
N TRP A 90 -4.23 -0.23 -0.83
CA TRP A 90 -5.28 0.69 -0.38
C TRP A 90 -5.26 0.94 1.14
N GLY A 91 -4.07 0.92 1.75
CA GLY A 91 -3.89 1.11 3.20
C GLY A 91 -4.13 -0.14 4.05
N ASN A 92 -4.45 -1.27 3.45
CA ASN A 92 -4.76 -2.55 4.11
C ASN A 92 -3.69 -3.60 3.81
N LYS A 93 -3.43 -4.54 4.72
CA LYS A 93 -2.47 -5.63 4.50
C LYS A 93 -2.91 -6.51 3.33
N HIS A 94 -1.97 -6.86 2.46
CA HIS A 94 -2.22 -7.60 1.24
C HIS A 94 -1.00 -8.43 0.82
N GLY A 95 -1.19 -9.73 0.62
CA GLY A 95 -0.11 -10.66 0.34
C GLY A 95 0.62 -11.10 1.61
N ARG A 96 1.81 -11.64 1.43
CA ARG A 96 2.65 -12.16 2.51
C ARG A 96 3.27 -11.03 3.31
N CYS A 97 3.27 -11.19 4.62
CA CYS A 97 3.87 -10.29 5.60
C CYS A 97 4.78 -11.14 6.50
N PHE A 98 5.95 -10.62 6.81
CA PHE A 98 6.98 -11.32 7.59
C PHE A 98 7.31 -10.51 8.83
N TYR A 99 7.42 -11.18 9.97
CA TYR A 99 7.80 -10.56 11.24
C TYR A 99 9.04 -11.23 11.77
N PHE A 100 9.91 -10.42 12.36
CA PHE A 100 11.26 -10.82 12.71
C PHE A 100 11.53 -10.48 14.17
N THR A 101 12.23 -11.40 14.82
CA THR A 101 12.93 -11.15 16.09
C THR A 101 14.41 -10.95 15.81
N LEU A 102 15.18 -10.59 16.83
CA LEU A 102 16.65 -10.55 16.73
C LEU A 102 17.28 -11.91 16.35
N MET A 103 16.54 -13.01 16.50
CA MET A 103 17.00 -14.36 16.16
C MET A 103 16.66 -14.79 14.73
N GLY A 104 15.85 -14.00 14.00
CA GLY A 104 15.43 -14.31 12.62
C GLY A 104 13.92 -14.20 12.42
N LEU A 105 13.42 -14.88 11.37
CA LEU A 105 11.98 -14.91 11.06
C LEU A 105 11.21 -15.57 12.22
N GLU A 106 10.25 -14.83 12.77
CA GLU A 106 9.36 -15.30 13.83
C GLU A 106 8.17 -16.05 13.22
N HIS A 107 7.43 -15.37 12.32
CA HIS A 107 6.29 -15.95 11.61
C HIS A 107 5.98 -15.20 10.32
N GLU A 108 5.18 -15.85 9.48
CA GLU A 108 4.64 -15.31 8.24
C GLU A 108 3.11 -15.23 8.35
N GLU A 109 2.52 -14.15 7.84
CA GLU A 109 1.07 -14.02 7.70
C GLU A 109 0.72 -13.71 6.25
N SER A 110 -0.42 -14.22 5.79
CA SER A 110 -0.89 -13.93 4.43
C SER A 110 -2.24 -13.21 4.43
N TRP A 111 -2.30 -12.00 3.87
CA TRP A 111 -3.48 -11.14 3.96
C TRP A 111 -4.12 -10.90 2.60
N ARG A 112 -5.42 -10.61 2.58
CA ARG A 112 -6.14 -10.16 1.38
C ARG A 112 -6.88 -8.85 1.67
N ALA A 113 -6.32 -7.74 1.20
CA ALA A 113 -7.04 -6.47 1.16
C ALA A 113 -8.25 -6.56 0.22
N VAL A 114 -9.41 -6.11 0.71
CA VAL A 114 -10.63 -5.98 -0.08
C VAL A 114 -10.62 -4.63 -0.80
N ASN A 115 -11.11 -4.60 -2.04
CA ASN A 115 -11.22 -3.36 -2.80
C ASN A 115 -12.24 -2.43 -2.14
N PRO A 116 -11.83 -1.26 -1.60
CA PRO A 116 -12.74 -0.37 -0.90
C PRO A 116 -13.81 0.24 -1.83
N ASN A 117 -13.58 0.25 -3.15
CA ASN A 117 -14.56 0.74 -4.12
C ASN A 117 -15.64 -0.30 -4.45
N LYS A 118 -15.50 -1.54 -3.97
CA LYS A 118 -16.49 -2.62 -4.14
C LYS A 118 -17.17 -2.85 -2.79
N ALA A 119 -18.41 -2.42 -2.64
CA ALA A 119 -19.13 -2.50 -1.34
C ALA A 119 -19.61 -3.92 -0.98
N TYR A 120 -19.63 -4.84 -1.96
CA TYR A 120 -20.15 -6.18 -1.81
C TYR A 120 -19.24 -7.19 -2.51
N ASP A 121 -19.12 -8.38 -1.93
CA ASP A 121 -18.50 -9.54 -2.57
C ASP A 121 -19.47 -10.72 -2.60
N THR A 122 -19.17 -11.73 -3.40
CA THR A 122 -19.98 -12.95 -3.51
C THR A 122 -19.22 -14.13 -2.96
N ILE A 123 -19.87 -14.90 -2.08
CA ILE A 123 -19.35 -16.19 -1.61
C ILE A 123 -20.26 -17.32 -2.10
N ASP A 124 -19.65 -18.46 -2.41
CA ASP A 124 -20.39 -19.68 -2.72
C ASP A 124 -20.69 -20.41 -1.40
N VAL A 125 -21.96 -20.56 -1.07
CA VAL A 125 -22.43 -21.27 0.12
C VAL A 125 -22.98 -22.63 -0.31
N GLN A 126 -22.47 -23.70 0.28
CA GLN A 126 -22.92 -25.06 -0.02
C GLN A 126 -24.35 -25.28 0.49
N ASP A 127 -25.17 -25.91 -0.34
CA ASP A 127 -26.54 -26.31 0.03
C ASP A 127 -26.50 -27.40 1.12
N LEU A 128 -27.35 -27.25 2.15
CA LEU A 128 -27.38 -28.18 3.30
C LEU A 128 -27.86 -29.59 2.92
N ILE A 129 -28.64 -29.72 1.84
CA ILE A 129 -29.27 -30.97 1.41
C ILE A 129 -28.44 -31.60 0.28
N ASN A 130 -27.94 -30.78 -0.65
CA ASN A 130 -27.16 -31.27 -1.79
C ASN A 130 -25.69 -30.81 -1.73
N PRO A 131 -24.74 -31.70 -1.39
CA PRO A 131 -23.33 -31.32 -1.24
C PRO A 131 -22.65 -30.89 -2.55
N ASN A 132 -23.26 -31.14 -3.72
CA ASN A 132 -22.73 -30.71 -5.02
C ASN A 132 -23.35 -29.41 -5.52
N LYS A 133 -24.26 -28.79 -4.76
CA LYS A 133 -24.93 -27.54 -5.12
C LYS A 133 -24.40 -26.39 -4.26
N TYR A 134 -24.14 -25.27 -4.91
CA TYR A 134 -23.66 -24.04 -4.27
C TYR A 134 -24.54 -22.86 -4.69
N GLU A 135 -24.84 -21.96 -3.77
CA GLU A 135 -25.59 -20.74 -4.01
C GLU A 135 -24.72 -19.51 -3.74
N LYS A 136 -24.81 -18.50 -4.62
CA LYS A 136 -24.06 -17.25 -4.48
C LYS A 136 -24.78 -16.33 -3.52
N VAL A 137 -24.18 -16.10 -2.36
CA VAL A 137 -24.66 -15.14 -1.38
C VAL A 137 -23.83 -13.86 -1.46
N ILE A 138 -24.53 -12.73 -1.55
CA ILE A 138 -23.90 -11.40 -1.55
C ILE A 138 -23.62 -11.00 -0.10
N VAL A 139 -22.37 -10.69 0.19
CA VAL A 139 -21.92 -10.29 1.52
C VAL A 139 -21.35 -8.87 1.44
N LYS A 140 -21.72 -8.03 2.41
CA LYS A 140 -21.17 -6.68 2.51
C LYS A 140 -19.70 -6.75 2.92
N THR A 141 -18.86 -5.92 2.31
CA THR A 141 -17.44 -5.85 2.65
C THR A 141 -17.15 -4.58 3.45
N ASP A 142 -16.47 -4.74 4.57
CA ASP A 142 -16.10 -3.60 5.44
C ASP A 142 -14.81 -2.90 4.99
N GLY A 143 -14.22 -3.32 3.87
CA GLY A 143 -12.99 -2.74 3.33
C GLY A 143 -11.72 -3.09 4.12
N ASN A 144 -11.80 -3.97 5.12
CA ASN A 144 -10.67 -4.43 5.92
C ASN A 144 -9.86 -5.54 5.22
N SER A 145 -8.70 -5.85 5.80
CA SER A 145 -7.87 -6.98 5.37
C SER A 145 -8.45 -8.28 5.90
N LEU A 146 -8.61 -9.29 5.05
CA LEU A 146 -9.03 -10.63 5.45
C LEU A 146 -7.82 -11.54 5.61
N LYS A 147 -7.89 -12.43 6.59
CA LYS A 147 -6.92 -13.52 6.71
C LYS A 147 -7.03 -14.44 5.48
N HIS A 148 -5.95 -14.72 4.75
CA HIS A 148 -5.92 -15.54 3.56
C HIS A 148 -4.63 -16.37 3.43
N GLY A 149 -4.72 -17.71 3.52
CA GLY A 149 -3.56 -18.59 3.31
C GLY A 149 -3.00 -19.17 4.60
N LEU A 150 -1.68 -19.36 4.67
CA LEU A 150 -1.00 -19.93 5.83
C LEU A 150 -0.81 -18.87 6.94
N TRP A 151 -0.87 -19.35 8.18
CA TRP A 151 -0.79 -18.62 9.45
C TRP A 151 0.00 -19.43 10.44
#